data_AF-A0AAU2CK67-F1
#
_entry.id   AF-A0AAU2CK67-F1
#
_cell.length_a   1.000
_cell.length_b   1.000
_cell.length_c   1.000
_cell.angle_alpha   90.00
_cell.angle_beta   90.00
_cell.angle_gamma   90.00
#
_symmetry.space_group_name_H-M   'P 1'
#
loop_
_entity.id
_entity.type
_entity.pdbx_description
1 polymer ?
#
loop_
_entity_poly.entity_id
_entity_poly.type
_entity_poly.pdbx_seq_one_letter_code
_entity_poly.pdbx_strand_id
1 'polypeptide(L)'
;MTRTPPGTLELVLVAELARCDVTATPYQFERWRGQRWLPPVAQWTDSATGAIRPEIVHRAAWLAALSKTGRGISWVGWVFWAIDDTPHSAQRLRRALTRTLELPLHRRGIDPFRIPAGDSDCAFAARQEMADRLLAGRRAIGRDLDGILRVHAAAAGLALPEPRSVSNPFDKALLEVGARLLIGGMTDVSPEELTEAWQSVWTGAPEQIDRIGAAHISADEAGVDLRARSPLADGLRGLLRAVETADDRLLCEAVRACTKASGALAKLLMECADSEPEILGRLMDDVMWDQWVVSEA
;
A
#
# COMPACT_ATOMS: atom_id res chain seq x y z
N MET A 1 -13.51 -4.10 34.13
CA MET A 1 -13.24 -5.42 33.53
C MET A 1 -12.24 -6.15 34.42
N THR A 2 -12.66 -7.24 35.04
CA THR A 2 -11.81 -8.16 35.81
C THR A 2 -10.77 -8.77 34.88
N ARG A 3 -9.49 -8.66 35.23
CA ARG A 3 -8.37 -9.12 34.40
C ARG A 3 -8.27 -10.64 34.45
N THR A 4 -8.29 -11.29 33.29
CA THR A 4 -7.92 -12.70 33.19
C THR A 4 -6.42 -12.81 33.46
N PRO A 5 -5.98 -13.67 34.39
CA PRO A 5 -4.56 -13.90 34.62
C PRO A 5 -3.90 -14.46 33.34
N PRO A 6 -2.64 -14.10 33.05
CA PRO A 6 -1.96 -14.56 31.85
C PRO A 6 -1.75 -16.08 31.90
N GLY A 7 -1.99 -16.75 30.78
CA GLY A 7 -1.76 -18.19 30.65
C GLY A 7 -0.29 -18.54 30.56
N THR A 8 0.08 -19.79 30.88
CA THR A 8 1.46 -20.28 30.85
C THR A 8 2.15 -20.05 29.51
N LEU A 9 1.48 -20.32 28.39
CA LEU A 9 2.03 -20.10 27.04
C LEU A 9 2.28 -18.63 26.71
N GLU A 10 1.53 -17.71 27.33
CA GLU A 10 1.77 -16.28 27.17
C GLU A 10 3.02 -15.85 27.91
N LEU A 11 3.25 -16.39 29.12
CA LEU A 11 4.49 -16.13 29.86
C LEU A 11 5.71 -16.71 29.13
N VAL A 12 5.57 -17.90 28.52
CA VAL A 12 6.62 -18.48 27.65
C VAL A 12 6.91 -17.57 26.46
N LEU A 13 5.89 -17.06 25.77
CA LEU A 13 6.08 -16.13 24.66
C LEU A 13 6.76 -14.82 25.11
N VAL A 14 6.41 -14.29 26.29
CA VAL A 14 7.14 -13.13 26.87
C VAL A 14 8.62 -13.43 27.04
N ALA A 15 8.97 -14.61 27.58
CA ALA A 15 10.35 -15.02 27.77
C ALA A 15 11.10 -15.15 26.43
N GLU A 16 10.48 -15.76 25.41
CA GLU A 16 11.08 -15.88 24.08
C GLU A 16 11.29 -14.52 23.41
N LEU A 17 10.35 -13.58 23.54
CA LEU A 17 10.54 -12.22 23.01
C LEU A 17 11.69 -11.49 23.70
N ALA A 18 11.84 -11.66 25.02
CA ALA A 18 12.95 -11.06 25.76
C ALA A 18 14.31 -11.57 25.27
N ARG A 19 14.40 -12.82 24.79
CA ARG A 19 15.61 -13.36 24.16
C ARG A 19 15.92 -12.74 22.79
N CYS A 20 14.94 -12.10 22.17
CA CYS A 20 15.09 -11.34 20.93
C CYS A 20 15.26 -9.83 21.18
N ASP A 21 15.54 -9.41 22.43
CA ASP A 21 15.62 -8.00 22.83
C ASP A 21 14.34 -7.19 22.56
N VAL A 22 13.19 -7.87 22.53
CA VAL A 22 11.87 -7.27 22.28
C VAL A 22 10.97 -7.48 23.49
N THR A 23 10.18 -6.47 23.85
CA THR A 23 9.24 -6.56 24.98
C THR A 23 7.80 -6.48 24.50
N ALA A 24 6.97 -7.36 25.05
CA ALA A 24 5.53 -7.31 24.91
C ALA A 24 4.87 -7.92 26.14
N THR A 25 3.64 -7.48 26.40
CA THR A 25 2.84 -7.91 27.56
C THR A 25 1.76 -8.91 27.12
N PRO A 26 1.31 -9.80 28.03
CA PRO A 26 0.16 -10.67 27.75
C PRO A 26 -1.09 -9.90 27.29
N TYR A 27 -1.28 -8.68 27.79
CA TYR A 27 -2.36 -7.79 27.34
C TYR A 27 -2.21 -7.38 25.86
N GLN A 28 -0.99 -7.11 25.40
CA GLN A 28 -0.75 -6.88 23.98
C GLN A 28 -1.06 -8.13 23.15
N PHE A 29 -0.71 -9.33 23.64
CA PHE A 29 -1.07 -10.57 22.96
C PHE A 29 -2.59 -10.78 22.87
N GLU A 30 -3.32 -10.51 23.95
CA GLU A 30 -4.79 -10.56 23.95
C GLU A 30 -5.37 -9.62 22.90
N ARG A 31 -4.89 -8.37 22.86
CA ARG A 31 -5.31 -7.39 21.85
C ARG A 31 -4.99 -7.87 20.43
N TRP A 32 -3.79 -8.39 20.18
CA TRP A 32 -3.40 -8.86 18.85
C TRP A 32 -4.19 -10.09 18.43
N ARG A 33 -4.54 -10.99 19.36
CA ARG A 33 -5.46 -12.12 19.09
C ARG A 33 -6.88 -11.65 18.80
N GLY A 34 -7.39 -10.65 19.53
CA GLY A 34 -8.68 -10.02 19.23
C GLY A 34 -8.72 -9.40 17.83
N GLN A 35 -7.59 -8.86 17.38
CA GLN A 35 -7.42 -8.35 16.01
C GLN A 35 -7.05 -9.44 14.99
N ARG A 36 -6.83 -10.69 15.42
CA ARG A 36 -6.36 -11.80 14.59
C ARG A 36 -5.04 -11.51 13.87
N TRP A 37 -4.20 -10.67 14.45
CA TRP A 37 -2.82 -10.51 14.00
C TRP A 37 -1.90 -11.56 14.62
N LEU A 38 -2.30 -12.08 15.78
CA LEU A 38 -1.70 -13.25 16.42
C LEU A 38 -2.77 -14.36 16.44
N PRO A 39 -2.43 -15.62 16.09
CA PRO A 39 -3.41 -16.69 16.06
C PRO A 39 -3.87 -17.07 17.50
N PRO A 40 -4.97 -17.82 17.65
CA PRO A 40 -5.40 -18.35 18.94
C PRO A 40 -4.29 -19.14 19.64
N VAL A 41 -4.26 -19.09 20.98
CA VAL A 41 -3.25 -19.78 21.81
C VAL A 41 -3.16 -21.29 21.49
N ALA A 42 -4.29 -21.92 21.15
CA ALA A 42 -4.35 -23.33 20.76
C ALA A 42 -3.51 -23.68 19.51
N GLN A 43 -3.08 -22.69 18.73
CA GLN A 43 -2.27 -22.87 17.52
C GLN A 43 -0.80 -22.49 17.73
N TRP A 44 -0.41 -22.13 18.96
CA TRP A 44 0.92 -21.58 19.23
C TRP A 44 2.01 -22.64 19.35
N THR A 45 1.63 -23.86 19.71
CA THR A 45 2.57 -24.94 19.98
C THR A 45 2.66 -25.88 18.80
N ASP A 46 3.85 -26.43 18.60
CA ASP A 46 4.06 -27.55 17.70
C ASP A 46 3.45 -28.81 18.31
N SER A 47 2.69 -29.57 17.52
CA SER A 47 1.93 -30.72 18.04
C SER A 47 2.82 -31.90 18.44
N ALA A 48 4.03 -32.00 17.88
CA ALA A 48 4.97 -33.08 18.18
C ALA A 48 5.81 -32.80 19.42
N THR A 49 6.20 -31.54 19.63
CA THR A 49 7.14 -31.13 20.69
C THR A 49 6.46 -30.41 21.86
N GLY A 50 5.26 -29.85 21.65
CA GLY A 50 4.60 -28.97 22.62
C GLY A 50 5.30 -27.62 22.82
N ALA A 51 6.42 -27.38 22.13
CA ALA A 51 7.16 -26.13 22.21
C ALA A 51 6.44 -25.02 21.44
N ILE A 52 6.68 -23.77 21.84
CA ILE A 52 6.15 -22.63 21.09
C ILE A 52 6.79 -22.60 19.70
N ARG A 53 5.95 -22.43 18.69
CA ARG A 53 6.35 -22.40 17.28
C ARG A 53 7.20 -21.14 16.99
N PRO A 54 8.36 -21.27 16.33
CA PRO A 54 9.23 -20.13 16.01
C PRO A 54 8.52 -18.99 15.27
N GLU A 55 7.60 -19.32 14.37
CA GLU A 55 6.80 -18.36 13.60
C GLU A 55 5.87 -17.52 14.49
N ILE A 56 5.44 -18.04 15.64
CA ILE A 56 4.63 -17.30 16.62
C ILE A 56 5.49 -16.29 17.36
N VAL A 57 6.69 -16.71 17.76
CA VAL A 57 7.69 -15.83 18.38
C VAL A 57 8.06 -14.70 17.40
N HIS A 58 8.39 -15.04 16.15
CA HIS A 58 8.73 -14.07 15.11
C HIS A 58 7.60 -13.09 14.83
N ARG A 59 6.37 -13.58 14.66
CA ARG A 59 5.18 -12.75 14.44
C ARG A 59 4.91 -11.80 15.61
N ALA A 60 5.05 -12.29 16.84
CA ALA A 60 4.88 -11.46 18.04
C ALA A 60 5.99 -10.41 18.19
N ALA A 61 7.24 -10.73 17.81
CA ALA A 61 8.34 -9.79 17.79
C ALA A 61 8.08 -8.64 16.79
N TRP A 62 7.61 -8.96 15.58
CA TRP A 62 7.18 -7.96 14.61
C TRP A 62 6.03 -7.10 15.12
N LEU A 63 5.00 -7.71 15.71
CA LEU A 63 3.89 -6.97 16.28
C LEU A 63 4.34 -6.02 17.39
N ALA A 64 5.27 -6.44 18.24
CA ALA A 64 5.85 -5.61 19.30
C ALA A 64 6.65 -4.43 18.72
N ALA A 65 7.49 -4.68 17.72
CA ALA A 65 8.29 -3.63 17.05
C ALA A 65 7.40 -2.56 16.37
N LEU A 66 6.27 -2.98 15.79
CA LEU A 66 5.36 -2.12 15.06
C LEU A 66 4.33 -1.40 15.95
N SER A 67 3.97 -1.98 17.11
CA SER A 67 2.96 -1.43 18.01
C SER A 67 3.55 -0.52 19.09
N LYS A 68 4.11 0.63 18.67
CA LYS A 68 4.59 1.65 19.62
C LYS A 68 3.45 2.27 20.42
N THR A 69 3.69 2.57 21.69
CA THR A 69 2.72 3.19 22.60
C THR A 69 2.13 4.48 21.99
N GLY A 70 0.80 4.57 21.92
CA GLY A 70 0.10 5.71 21.31
C GLY A 70 -0.04 5.67 19.78
N ARG A 71 0.53 4.68 19.09
CA ARG A 71 0.37 4.47 17.64
C ARG A 71 -0.28 3.12 17.35
N GLY A 72 -1.30 3.11 16.50
CA GLY A 72 -1.87 1.87 15.98
C GLY A 72 -0.98 1.23 14.92
N ILE A 73 -1.12 -0.08 14.68
CA ILE A 73 -0.33 -0.84 13.68
C ILE A 73 -0.72 -0.46 12.23
N SER A 74 -1.78 0.32 12.03
CA SER A 74 -2.20 0.85 10.72
C SER A 74 -2.32 -0.25 9.65
N TRP A 75 -2.12 0.10 8.38
CA TRP A 75 -2.14 -0.82 7.23
C TRP A 75 -1.11 -1.95 7.35
N VAL A 76 -0.04 -1.80 8.15
CA VAL A 76 0.96 -2.86 8.37
C VAL A 76 0.32 -4.09 9.04
N GLY A 77 -0.78 -3.92 9.76
CA GLY A 77 -1.52 -5.03 10.36
C GLY A 77 -2.16 -5.98 9.34
N TRP A 78 -2.32 -5.52 8.10
CA TRP A 78 -2.94 -6.30 7.03
C TRP A 78 -2.12 -7.50 6.60
N VAL A 79 -0.79 -7.41 6.71
CA VAL A 79 0.11 -8.52 6.35
C VAL A 79 -0.15 -9.76 7.20
N PHE A 80 -0.56 -9.59 8.47
CA PHE A 80 -0.85 -10.73 9.34
C PHE A 80 -2.11 -11.47 8.89
N TRP A 81 -3.12 -10.75 8.39
CA TRP A 81 -4.30 -11.39 7.78
C TRP A 81 -3.97 -12.04 6.44
N ALA A 82 -3.12 -11.39 5.64
CA ALA A 82 -2.70 -11.89 4.33
C ALA A 82 -1.80 -13.14 4.41
N ILE A 83 -0.96 -13.25 5.44
CA ILE A 83 -0.14 -14.45 5.69
C ILE A 83 -1.01 -15.63 6.12
N ASP A 84 -2.07 -15.38 6.88
CA ASP A 84 -2.98 -16.45 7.31
C ASP A 84 -3.77 -17.05 6.13
N ASP A 85 -4.05 -16.26 5.09
CA ASP A 85 -4.60 -16.69 3.80
C ASP A 85 -5.85 -17.60 3.93
N THR A 86 -6.74 -17.23 4.85
CA THR A 86 -8.02 -17.93 5.09
C THR A 86 -9.18 -17.07 4.58
N PRO A 87 -10.35 -17.65 4.25
CA PRO A 87 -11.52 -16.86 3.84
C PRO A 87 -11.90 -15.78 4.87
N HIS A 88 -11.76 -16.07 6.16
CA HIS A 88 -12.05 -15.11 7.22
C HIS A 88 -11.01 -13.97 7.29
N SER A 89 -9.71 -14.27 7.11
CA SER A 89 -8.67 -13.24 7.12
C SER A 89 -8.70 -12.39 5.85
N ALA A 90 -8.98 -12.99 4.68
CA ALA A 90 -9.24 -12.28 3.44
C ALA A 90 -10.46 -11.35 3.53
N GLN A 91 -11.57 -11.79 4.14
CA GLN A 91 -12.73 -10.92 4.34
C GLN A 91 -12.43 -9.73 5.26
N ARG A 92 -11.59 -9.91 6.28
CA ARG A 92 -11.13 -8.80 7.13
C ARG A 92 -10.26 -7.82 6.35
N LEU A 93 -9.37 -8.35 5.51
CA LEU A 93 -8.51 -7.57 4.65
C LEU A 93 -9.33 -6.72 3.66
N ARG A 94 -10.27 -7.35 2.96
CA ARG A 94 -11.23 -6.69 2.06
C ARG A 94 -11.93 -5.53 2.74
N ARG A 95 -12.56 -5.77 3.91
CA ARG A 95 -13.23 -4.70 4.69
C ARG A 95 -12.30 -3.56 5.08
N ALA A 96 -11.07 -3.86 5.45
CA ALA A 96 -10.10 -2.83 5.85
C ALA A 96 -9.61 -2.01 4.65
N LEU A 97 -9.41 -2.65 3.49
CA LEU A 97 -9.07 -1.99 2.23
C LEU A 97 -10.19 -1.07 1.78
N THR A 98 -11.42 -1.58 1.65
CA THR A 98 -12.63 -0.79 1.34
C THR A 98 -12.71 0.44 2.23
N ARG A 99 -12.68 0.25 3.56
CA ARG A 99 -12.75 1.36 4.51
C ARG A 99 -11.62 2.38 4.34
N THR A 100 -10.41 1.93 3.98
CA THR A 100 -9.26 2.81 3.81
C THR A 100 -9.37 3.64 2.53
N LEU A 101 -9.89 3.04 1.47
CA LEU A 101 -10.16 3.74 0.20
C LEU A 101 -11.26 4.78 0.34
N GLU A 102 -12.30 4.50 1.15
CA GLU A 102 -13.42 5.42 1.40
C GLU A 102 -13.08 6.55 2.38
N LEU A 103 -12.16 6.30 3.33
CA LEU A 103 -11.86 7.22 4.44
C LEU A 103 -11.54 8.66 4.00
N PRO A 104 -10.73 8.91 2.95
CA PRO A 104 -10.47 10.26 2.48
C PRO A 104 -11.72 11.02 2.04
N LEU A 105 -12.68 10.34 1.42
CA LEU A 105 -13.93 10.94 0.95
C LEU A 105 -14.86 11.22 2.14
N HIS A 106 -15.03 10.25 3.04
CA HIS A 106 -15.84 10.43 4.24
C HIS A 106 -15.36 11.58 5.12
N ARG A 107 -14.03 11.76 5.26
CA ARG A 107 -13.44 12.90 5.97
C ARG A 107 -13.79 14.25 5.34
N ARG A 108 -14.22 14.27 4.09
CA ARG A 108 -14.65 15.44 3.33
C ARG A 108 -16.16 15.52 3.15
N GLY A 109 -16.91 14.65 3.82
CA GLY A 109 -18.37 14.58 3.70
C GLY A 109 -18.82 14.17 2.30
N ILE A 110 -18.00 13.39 1.58
CA ILE A 110 -18.34 12.80 0.29
C ILE A 110 -18.75 11.36 0.54
N ASP A 111 -19.92 10.97 0.04
CA ASP A 111 -20.42 9.60 0.05
C ASP A 111 -20.10 8.97 -1.32
N PRO A 112 -19.21 7.95 -1.39
CA PRO A 112 -18.85 7.27 -2.65
C PRO A 112 -20.05 6.75 -3.43
N PHE A 113 -21.12 6.36 -2.73
CA PHE A 113 -22.33 5.82 -3.35
C PHE A 113 -23.24 6.91 -3.92
N ARG A 114 -22.98 8.19 -3.63
CA ARG A 114 -23.74 9.36 -4.14
C ARG A 114 -23.04 10.17 -5.21
N ILE A 115 -21.85 9.75 -5.67
CA ILE A 115 -21.17 10.38 -6.80
C ILE A 115 -22.09 10.34 -8.05
N PRO A 116 -22.39 11.46 -8.72
CA PRO A 116 -23.27 11.46 -9.89
C PRO A 116 -22.72 10.58 -11.02
N ALA A 117 -23.56 9.73 -11.60
CA ALA A 117 -23.23 8.91 -12.76
C ALA A 117 -23.67 9.57 -14.07
N GLY A 118 -23.12 9.09 -15.19
CA GLY A 118 -23.48 9.54 -16.53
C GLY A 118 -22.80 10.84 -16.98
N ASP A 119 -23.19 11.27 -18.17
CA ASP A 119 -22.36 12.12 -19.04
C ASP A 119 -22.93 13.55 -19.17
N SER A 120 -23.91 13.90 -18.33
CA SER A 120 -24.49 15.25 -18.34
C SER A 120 -23.52 16.29 -17.76
N ASP A 121 -23.58 17.52 -18.26
CA ASP A 121 -22.81 18.66 -17.73
C ASP A 121 -23.01 18.85 -16.22
N CYS A 122 -24.24 18.66 -15.73
CA CYS A 122 -24.54 18.73 -14.30
C CYS A 122 -23.82 17.64 -13.49
N ALA A 123 -23.76 16.41 -14.01
CA ALA A 123 -23.06 15.31 -13.35
C ALA A 123 -21.55 15.56 -13.34
N PHE A 124 -20.99 16.03 -14.47
CA PHE A 124 -19.59 16.42 -14.57
C PHE A 124 -19.24 17.53 -13.58
N ALA A 125 -19.99 18.65 -13.58
CA ALA A 125 -19.75 19.77 -12.68
C ALA A 125 -19.81 19.37 -11.20
N ALA A 126 -20.75 18.50 -10.82
CA ALA A 126 -20.87 18.00 -9.46
C ALA A 126 -19.68 17.10 -9.06
N ARG A 127 -19.15 16.28 -9.99
CA ARG A 127 -17.94 15.48 -9.74
C ARG A 127 -16.69 16.34 -9.61
N GLN A 128 -16.56 17.40 -10.41
CA GLN A 128 -15.49 18.39 -10.27
C GLN A 128 -15.54 19.06 -8.89
N GLU A 129 -16.71 19.52 -8.43
CA GLU A 129 -16.86 20.10 -7.09
C GLU A 129 -16.46 19.11 -5.98
N MET A 130 -16.81 17.82 -6.12
CA MET A 130 -16.39 16.78 -5.18
C MET A 130 -14.88 16.56 -5.20
N ALA A 131 -14.23 16.57 -6.36
CA ALA A 131 -12.78 16.47 -6.49
C ALA A 131 -12.07 17.66 -5.81
N ASP A 132 -12.56 18.88 -6.01
CA ASP A 132 -12.04 20.08 -5.34
C ASP A 132 -12.17 20.00 -3.82
N ARG A 133 -13.32 19.52 -3.33
CA ARG A 133 -13.53 19.27 -1.89
C ARG A 133 -12.57 18.22 -1.33
N LEU A 134 -12.21 17.20 -2.13
CA LEU A 134 -11.24 16.19 -1.73
C LEU A 134 -9.83 16.77 -1.54
N LEU A 135 -9.49 17.74 -2.39
CA LEU A 135 -8.23 18.47 -2.38
C LEU A 135 -8.17 19.59 -1.34
N ALA A 136 -9.31 20.16 -0.95
CA ALA A 136 -9.39 21.33 -0.05
C ALA A 136 -8.56 21.18 1.23
N GLY A 137 -7.46 21.93 1.37
CA GLY A 137 -6.59 21.86 2.55
C GLY A 137 -5.67 20.63 2.60
N ARG A 138 -5.58 19.84 1.53
CA ARG A 138 -4.42 18.97 1.31
C ARG A 138 -3.24 19.84 0.94
N ARG A 139 -2.10 19.59 1.58
CA ARG A 139 -0.82 20.14 1.15
C ARG A 139 -0.16 19.12 0.26
N ALA A 140 0.25 19.53 -0.95
CA ALA A 140 1.23 18.79 -1.71
C ALA A 140 2.47 18.62 -0.83
N ILE A 141 2.82 17.37 -0.52
CA ILE A 141 4.06 17.11 0.21
C ILE A 141 5.15 17.23 -0.85
N GLY A 142 5.77 18.39 -0.99
CA GLY A 142 6.83 18.65 -1.97
C GLY A 142 8.14 17.88 -1.71
N ARG A 143 8.12 16.81 -0.91
CA ARG A 143 9.30 15.98 -0.68
C ARG A 143 9.36 14.94 -1.79
N ASP A 144 10.20 15.22 -2.78
CA ASP A 144 10.64 14.23 -3.75
C ASP A 144 11.56 13.22 -3.04
N LEU A 145 10.99 12.10 -2.58
CA LEU A 145 11.74 11.06 -1.88
C LEU A 145 12.79 10.39 -2.77
N ASP A 146 12.52 10.26 -4.07
CA ASP A 146 13.48 9.72 -5.05
C ASP A 146 14.63 10.72 -5.26
N GLY A 147 14.31 12.01 -5.46
CA GLY A 147 15.31 13.07 -5.54
C GLY A 147 16.18 13.16 -4.29
N ILE A 148 15.59 13.07 -3.10
CA ILE A 148 16.34 13.03 -1.83
C ILE A 148 17.27 11.82 -1.79
N LEU A 149 16.77 10.63 -2.12
CA LEU A 149 17.57 9.40 -2.15
C LEU A 149 18.77 9.53 -3.09
N ARG A 150 18.55 10.07 -4.29
CA ARG A 150 19.59 10.28 -5.30
C ARG A 150 20.65 11.29 -4.85
N VAL A 151 20.24 12.38 -4.20
CA VAL A 151 21.19 13.36 -3.63
C VAL A 151 22.09 12.69 -2.58
N HIS A 152 21.52 11.86 -1.70
CA HIS A 152 22.30 11.14 -0.69
C HIS A 152 23.22 10.08 -1.31
N ALA A 153 22.75 9.31 -2.31
CA ALA A 153 23.59 8.34 -3.01
C ALA A 153 24.74 9.00 -3.76
N ALA A 154 24.50 10.13 -4.43
CA ALA A 154 25.54 10.90 -5.11
C ALA A 154 26.58 11.44 -4.12
N ALA A 155 26.15 11.93 -2.96
CA ALA A 155 27.06 12.37 -1.88
C ALA A 155 27.92 11.21 -1.33
N ALA A 156 27.43 9.98 -1.42
CA ALA A 156 28.16 8.75 -1.09
C ALA A 156 29.00 8.19 -2.26
N GLY A 157 29.06 8.88 -3.41
CA GLY A 157 29.83 8.43 -4.59
C GLY A 157 29.18 7.29 -5.37
N LEU A 158 27.87 7.07 -5.18
CA LEU A 158 27.13 6.00 -5.84
C LEU A 158 26.26 6.55 -6.96
N ALA A 159 26.33 5.88 -8.12
CA ALA A 159 25.40 6.08 -9.21
C ALA A 159 24.20 5.15 -9.02
N LEU A 160 23.01 5.71 -8.82
CA LEU A 160 21.77 4.94 -8.86
C LEU A 160 21.31 4.77 -10.31
N PRO A 161 20.62 3.66 -10.64
CA PRO A 161 19.98 3.48 -11.95
C PRO A 161 19.05 4.64 -12.30
N GLU A 162 18.82 4.89 -13.59
CA GLU A 162 17.87 5.91 -14.05
C GLU A 162 16.50 5.76 -13.35
N PRO A 163 15.81 6.86 -13.02
CA PRO A 163 14.47 6.79 -12.45
C PRO A 163 13.53 6.02 -13.38
N ARG A 164 12.89 4.97 -12.85
CA ARG A 164 11.88 4.17 -13.56
C ARG A 164 10.48 4.31 -12.96
N SER A 165 10.32 5.15 -11.93
CA SER A 165 9.03 5.42 -11.27
C SER A 165 8.61 6.87 -11.44
N VAL A 166 7.32 7.12 -11.28
CA VAL A 166 6.74 8.48 -11.29
C VAL A 166 7.33 9.31 -10.14
N SER A 167 7.78 10.51 -10.46
CA SER A 167 8.21 11.50 -9.48
C SER A 167 7.08 11.82 -8.51
N ASN A 168 7.47 12.26 -7.30
CA ASN A 168 6.60 12.63 -6.18
C ASN A 168 5.08 12.51 -6.43
N PRO A 169 4.42 11.40 -6.05
CA PRO A 169 2.98 11.21 -6.26
C PRO A 169 2.11 12.21 -5.48
N PHE A 170 2.72 13.04 -4.64
CA PHE A 170 2.07 14.14 -3.92
C PHE A 170 2.29 15.51 -4.59
N ASP A 171 2.86 15.53 -5.80
CA ASP A 171 2.87 16.74 -6.61
C ASP A 171 1.45 17.22 -6.90
N LYS A 172 1.29 18.55 -7.00
CA LYS A 172 -0.01 19.16 -7.19
C LYS A 172 -0.70 18.67 -8.48
N ALA A 173 0.04 18.56 -9.60
CA ALA A 173 -0.54 18.13 -10.87
C ALA A 173 -1.11 16.70 -10.77
N LEU A 174 -0.37 15.79 -10.14
CA LEU A 174 -0.83 14.41 -9.90
C LEU A 174 -1.97 14.32 -8.89
N LEU A 175 -1.95 15.15 -7.85
CA LEU A 175 -3.05 15.19 -6.88
C LEU A 175 -4.34 15.67 -7.51
N GLU A 176 -4.29 16.71 -8.35
CA GLU A 176 -5.44 17.28 -9.05
C GLU A 176 -6.08 16.27 -10.01
N VAL A 177 -5.27 15.70 -10.91
CA VAL A 177 -5.74 14.66 -11.84
C VAL A 177 -6.19 13.42 -11.07
N GLY A 178 -5.45 12.99 -10.05
CA GLY A 178 -5.78 11.82 -9.24
C GLY A 178 -7.09 11.99 -8.46
N ALA A 179 -7.43 13.20 -7.99
CA ALA A 179 -8.70 13.46 -7.34
C ALA A 179 -9.88 13.34 -8.31
N ARG A 180 -9.74 13.90 -9.52
CA ARG A 180 -10.75 13.76 -10.58
C ARG A 180 -10.92 12.31 -11.01
N LEU A 181 -9.82 11.59 -11.21
CA LEU A 181 -9.83 10.16 -11.54
C LEU A 181 -10.51 9.34 -10.43
N LEU A 182 -10.25 9.65 -9.16
CA LEU A 182 -10.87 8.93 -8.05
C LEU A 182 -12.38 9.17 -7.96
N ILE A 183 -12.87 10.35 -8.33
CA ILE A 183 -14.30 10.67 -8.27
C ILE A 183 -15.04 10.21 -9.53
N GLY A 184 -14.59 10.65 -10.70
CA GLY A 184 -15.29 10.43 -11.97
C GLY A 184 -14.69 9.40 -12.90
N GLY A 185 -13.55 8.81 -12.54
CA GLY A 185 -12.89 7.83 -13.39
C GLY A 185 -12.37 8.43 -14.70
N MET A 186 -12.28 7.58 -15.72
CA MET A 186 -11.75 7.97 -17.04
C MET A 186 -12.73 8.83 -17.85
N THR A 187 -14.00 8.93 -17.43
CA THR A 187 -14.95 9.90 -18.01
C THR A 187 -14.57 11.35 -17.68
N ASP A 188 -13.89 11.57 -16.54
CA ASP A 188 -13.55 12.90 -16.05
C ASP A 188 -12.08 13.26 -16.22
N VAL A 189 -11.24 12.33 -16.70
CA VAL A 189 -9.81 12.52 -16.92
C VAL A 189 -9.44 11.88 -18.24
N SER A 190 -9.00 12.70 -19.20
CA SER A 190 -8.55 12.18 -20.47
C SER A 190 -7.16 11.54 -20.36
N PRO A 191 -6.82 10.61 -21.26
CA PRO A 191 -5.48 10.01 -21.32
C PRO A 191 -4.37 11.05 -21.55
N GLU A 192 -4.65 12.07 -22.36
CA GLU A 192 -3.75 13.18 -22.64
C GLU A 192 -3.52 13.98 -21.36
N GLU A 193 -4.59 14.31 -20.62
CA GLU A 193 -4.49 15.01 -19.33
C GLU A 193 -3.64 14.22 -18.32
N LEU A 194 -3.84 12.90 -18.22
CA LEU A 194 -3.05 12.05 -17.33
C LEU A 194 -1.58 11.99 -17.76
N THR A 195 -1.33 11.91 -19.07
CA THR A 195 0.02 11.86 -19.64
C THR A 195 0.75 13.19 -19.42
N GLU A 196 0.09 14.32 -19.68
CA GLU A 196 0.62 15.67 -19.42
C GLU A 196 0.96 15.86 -17.93
N ALA A 197 0.09 15.41 -17.03
CA ALA A 197 0.36 15.47 -15.60
C ALA A 197 1.58 14.62 -15.22
N TRP A 198 1.72 13.40 -15.76
CA TRP A 198 2.91 12.58 -15.58
C TRP A 198 4.16 13.25 -16.14
N GLN A 199 4.13 13.77 -17.37
CA GLN A 199 5.26 14.46 -17.99
C GLN A 199 5.70 15.68 -17.18
N SER A 200 4.75 16.43 -16.62
CA SER A 200 5.04 17.65 -15.87
C SER A 200 5.86 17.40 -14.58
N VAL A 201 5.77 16.19 -14.03
CA VAL A 201 6.48 15.83 -12.81
C VAL A 201 7.65 14.89 -13.07
N TRP A 202 7.68 14.21 -14.22
CA TRP A 202 8.64 13.16 -14.56
C TRP A 202 10.09 13.61 -14.45
N THR A 203 10.91 12.83 -13.73
CA THR A 203 12.35 13.07 -13.55
C THR A 203 13.21 12.07 -14.33
N GLY A 204 12.59 11.07 -14.97
CA GLY A 204 13.28 10.06 -15.78
C GLY A 204 13.43 10.47 -17.25
N ALA A 205 13.85 9.51 -18.08
CA ALA A 205 13.97 9.68 -19.52
C ALA A 205 12.57 9.88 -20.18
N PRO A 206 12.34 10.94 -20.97
CA PRO A 206 11.04 11.21 -21.60
C PRO A 206 10.48 10.05 -22.43
N GLU A 207 11.37 9.25 -23.04
CA GLU A 207 11.05 8.11 -23.89
C GLU A 207 10.29 7.00 -23.13
N GLN A 208 10.35 6.98 -21.79
CA GLN A 208 9.55 6.04 -20.98
C GLN A 208 8.07 6.37 -21.02
N ILE A 209 7.71 7.65 -20.94
CA ILE A 209 6.31 8.09 -21.05
C ILE A 209 5.81 7.89 -22.47
N ASP A 210 6.65 8.19 -23.47
CA ASP A 210 6.31 7.96 -24.88
C ASP A 210 6.01 6.48 -25.16
N ARG A 211 6.78 5.56 -24.56
CA ARG A 211 6.51 4.12 -24.65
C ARG A 211 5.17 3.73 -24.01
N ILE A 212 4.82 4.30 -22.86
CA ILE A 212 3.52 4.06 -22.21
C ILE A 212 2.39 4.59 -23.11
N GLY A 213 2.54 5.78 -23.68
CA GLY A 213 1.59 6.36 -24.63
C GLY A 213 1.42 5.50 -25.88
N ALA A 214 2.53 5.08 -26.49
CA ALA A 214 2.52 4.22 -27.67
C ALA A 214 1.88 2.84 -27.41
N ALA A 215 2.08 2.27 -26.22
CA ALA A 215 1.44 1.01 -25.83
C ALA A 215 -0.09 1.16 -25.74
N HIS A 216 -0.59 2.28 -25.20
CA HIS A 216 -2.03 2.55 -25.17
C HIS A 216 -2.60 2.77 -26.58
N ILE A 217 -1.91 3.54 -27.43
CA ILE A 217 -2.33 3.76 -28.82
C ILE A 217 -2.38 2.44 -29.58
N SER A 218 -1.33 1.63 -29.49
CA SER A 218 -1.27 0.33 -30.16
C SER A 218 -2.37 -0.63 -29.68
N ALA A 219 -2.72 -0.61 -28.40
CA ALA A 219 -3.82 -1.41 -27.88
C ALA A 219 -5.17 -0.90 -28.38
N ASP A 220 -5.39 0.42 -28.39
CA ASP A 220 -6.61 1.04 -28.94
C ASP A 220 -6.76 0.70 -30.44
N GLU A 221 -5.69 0.75 -31.22
CA GLU A 221 -5.64 0.33 -32.64
C GLU A 221 -5.96 -1.16 -32.82
N ALA A 222 -5.58 -2.00 -31.86
CA ALA A 222 -5.92 -3.42 -31.82
C ALA A 222 -7.35 -3.69 -31.29
N GLY A 223 -8.14 -2.65 -30.98
CA GLY A 223 -9.49 -2.76 -30.43
C GLY A 223 -9.52 -3.15 -28.95
N VAL A 224 -8.41 -3.01 -28.24
CA VAL A 224 -8.28 -3.30 -26.81
C VAL A 224 -8.17 -1.99 -26.03
N ASP A 225 -9.26 -1.61 -25.38
CA ASP A 225 -9.24 -0.47 -24.46
C ASP A 225 -8.59 -0.88 -23.13
N LEU A 226 -7.28 -0.62 -23.00
CA LEU A 226 -6.55 -0.87 -21.75
C LEU A 226 -7.06 -0.01 -20.59
N ARG A 227 -7.70 1.13 -20.87
CA ARG A 227 -8.17 2.08 -19.86
C ARG A 227 -9.45 1.58 -19.22
N ALA A 228 -10.37 1.03 -20.00
CA ALA A 228 -11.56 0.34 -19.49
C ALA A 228 -11.23 -0.88 -18.62
N ARG A 229 -10.03 -1.47 -18.79
CA ARG A 229 -9.55 -2.57 -17.93
C ARG A 229 -9.02 -2.10 -16.58
N SER A 230 -8.74 -0.81 -16.42
CA SER A 230 -8.28 -0.27 -15.15
C SER A 230 -9.39 -0.35 -14.09
N PRO A 231 -9.10 -0.78 -12.86
CA PRO A 231 -10.04 -0.64 -11.74
C PRO A 231 -10.47 0.81 -11.50
N LEU A 232 -9.70 1.79 -11.97
CA LEU A 232 -10.04 3.22 -11.87
C LEU A 232 -10.84 3.75 -13.06
N ALA A 233 -11.24 2.91 -14.02
CA ALA A 233 -12.09 3.30 -15.15
C ALA A 233 -13.37 4.02 -14.68
N ASP A 234 -14.02 3.44 -13.67
CA ASP A 234 -15.21 3.99 -13.00
C ASP A 234 -14.86 4.75 -11.70
N GLY A 235 -13.61 5.21 -11.57
CA GLY A 235 -13.07 5.85 -10.38
C GLY A 235 -13.10 4.95 -9.15
N LEU A 236 -13.35 5.53 -7.98
CA LEU A 236 -13.38 4.81 -6.71
C LEU A 236 -14.41 3.67 -6.72
N ARG A 237 -15.53 3.81 -7.43
CA ARG A 237 -16.55 2.76 -7.50
C ARG A 237 -16.02 1.50 -8.18
N GLY A 238 -15.32 1.69 -9.30
CA GLY A 238 -14.63 0.60 -9.99
C GLY A 238 -13.61 -0.07 -9.07
N LEU A 239 -12.83 0.74 -8.35
CA LEU A 239 -11.79 0.25 -7.44
C LEU A 239 -12.38 -0.53 -6.25
N LEU A 240 -13.45 -0.03 -5.65
CA LEU A 240 -14.15 -0.71 -4.55
C LEU A 240 -14.75 -2.02 -5.04
N ARG A 241 -15.41 -2.03 -6.21
CA ARG A 241 -15.93 -3.25 -6.82
C ARG A 241 -14.81 -4.25 -7.08
N ALA A 242 -13.68 -3.82 -7.63
CA ALA A 242 -12.53 -4.68 -7.89
C ALA A 242 -12.00 -5.33 -6.60
N VAL A 243 -11.91 -4.57 -5.49
CA VAL A 243 -11.52 -5.12 -4.17
C VAL A 243 -12.58 -6.09 -3.62
N GLU A 244 -13.87 -5.76 -3.79
CA GLU A 244 -14.98 -6.59 -3.33
C GLU A 244 -15.03 -7.94 -4.06
N THR A 245 -14.79 -7.95 -5.37
CA THR A 245 -14.87 -9.15 -6.22
C THR A 245 -13.53 -9.85 -6.42
N ALA A 246 -12.42 -9.27 -5.93
CA ALA A 246 -11.10 -9.90 -6.02
C ALA A 246 -11.11 -11.28 -5.36
N ASP A 247 -10.45 -12.23 -6.01
CA ASP A 247 -10.13 -13.53 -5.42
C ASP A 247 -9.34 -13.35 -4.12
N ASP A 248 -9.70 -14.13 -3.09
CA ASP A 248 -9.11 -14.01 -1.75
C ASP A 248 -7.59 -14.22 -1.78
N ARG A 249 -7.10 -15.19 -2.55
CA ARG A 249 -5.67 -15.49 -2.65
C ARG A 249 -4.93 -14.35 -3.34
N LEU A 250 -5.45 -13.84 -4.46
CA LEU A 250 -4.86 -12.69 -5.15
C LEU A 250 -4.82 -11.44 -4.26
N LEU A 251 -5.87 -11.19 -3.48
CA LEU A 251 -5.92 -10.08 -2.54
C LEU A 251 -4.83 -10.20 -1.45
N CYS A 252 -4.68 -11.39 -0.88
CA CYS A 252 -3.63 -11.70 0.10
C CYS A 252 -2.22 -11.58 -0.51
N GLU A 253 -2.00 -12.09 -1.72
CA GLU A 253 -0.74 -11.98 -2.46
C GLU A 253 -0.35 -10.53 -2.71
N ALA A 254 -1.28 -9.71 -3.20
CA ALA A 254 -1.05 -8.29 -3.44
C ALA A 254 -0.62 -7.56 -2.15
N VAL A 255 -1.30 -7.83 -1.03
CA VAL A 255 -0.95 -7.18 0.25
C VAL A 255 0.40 -7.66 0.80
N ARG A 256 0.73 -8.94 0.62
CA ARG A 256 2.07 -9.47 0.94
C ARG A 256 3.16 -8.78 0.11
N ALA A 257 2.95 -8.63 -1.20
CA ALA A 257 3.87 -7.93 -2.08
C ALA A 257 4.04 -6.47 -1.62
N CYS A 258 2.94 -5.72 -1.49
CA CYS A 258 2.95 -4.32 -1.06
C CYS A 258 3.70 -4.09 0.27
N THR A 259 3.49 -5.00 1.23
CA THR A 259 4.18 -4.93 2.53
C THR A 259 5.67 -5.22 2.40
N LYS A 260 6.06 -6.21 1.58
CA LYS A 260 7.48 -6.54 1.35
C LYS A 260 8.25 -5.36 0.77
N ALA A 261 7.75 -4.72 -0.29
CA ALA A 261 8.49 -3.59 -0.87
C ALA A 261 8.47 -2.36 0.04
N SER A 262 7.36 -2.07 0.71
CA SER A 262 7.32 -0.96 1.67
C SER A 262 8.28 -1.19 2.84
N GLY A 263 8.39 -2.43 3.33
CA GLY A 263 9.33 -2.82 4.37
C GLY A 263 10.79 -2.77 3.89
N ALA A 264 11.06 -3.23 2.67
CA ALA A 264 12.37 -3.12 2.04
C ALA A 264 12.78 -1.65 1.89
N LEU A 265 11.89 -0.80 1.38
CA LEU A 265 12.12 0.64 1.25
C LEU A 265 12.36 1.30 2.60
N ALA A 266 11.58 0.96 3.62
CA ALA A 266 11.78 1.51 4.97
C ALA A 266 13.14 1.10 5.56
N LYS A 267 13.52 -0.18 5.43
CA LYS A 267 14.82 -0.67 5.89
C LYS A 267 15.98 0.00 5.14
N LEU A 268 15.85 0.15 3.82
CA LEU A 268 16.80 0.86 2.98
C LEU A 268 16.99 2.30 3.44
N LEU A 269 15.90 3.06 3.52
CA LEU A 269 15.92 4.49 3.82
C LEU A 269 16.29 4.80 5.28
N MET A 270 15.95 3.92 6.23
CA MET A 270 16.07 4.22 7.66
C MET A 270 17.22 3.50 8.35
N GLU A 271 17.69 2.37 7.85
CA GLU A 271 18.66 1.52 8.56
C GLU A 271 19.97 1.32 7.80
N CYS A 272 19.96 1.31 6.47
CA CYS A 272 21.14 0.91 5.69
C CYS A 272 21.78 2.03 4.87
N ALA A 273 21.05 3.10 4.53
CA ALA A 273 21.57 4.19 3.68
C ALA A 273 22.84 4.86 4.25
N ASP A 274 22.99 4.92 5.57
CA ASP A 274 24.13 5.58 6.22
C ASP A 274 25.36 4.67 6.40
N SER A 275 25.17 3.35 6.50
CA SER A 275 26.23 2.39 6.87
C SER A 275 26.68 1.46 5.75
N GLU A 276 25.79 1.15 4.79
CA GLU A 276 26.07 0.27 3.65
C GLU A 276 25.43 0.85 2.38
N PRO A 277 25.91 1.99 1.88
CA PRO A 277 25.25 2.71 0.81
C PRO A 277 25.22 1.88 -0.50
N GLU A 278 26.16 0.95 -0.72
CA GLU A 278 26.18 0.04 -1.89
C GLU A 278 24.99 -0.94 -1.93
N ILE A 279 24.27 -1.12 -0.81
CA ILE A 279 23.04 -1.92 -0.79
C ILE A 279 21.94 -1.26 -1.63
N LEU A 280 21.96 0.07 -1.78
CA LEU A 280 21.00 0.83 -2.58
C LEU A 280 21.13 0.47 -4.07
N GLY A 281 22.36 0.42 -4.58
CA GLY A 281 22.62 0.01 -5.97
C GLY A 281 22.14 -1.42 -6.23
N ARG A 282 22.54 -2.37 -5.37
CA ARG A 282 22.13 -3.78 -5.50
C ARG A 282 20.63 -4.01 -5.43
N LEU A 283 19.92 -3.28 -4.57
CA LEU A 283 18.47 -3.43 -4.44
C LEU A 283 17.70 -2.70 -5.53
N MET A 284 18.21 -1.60 -6.09
CA MET A 284 17.60 -0.94 -7.25
C MET A 284 17.86 -1.70 -8.56
N ASP A 285 18.94 -2.46 -8.64
CA ASP A 285 19.23 -3.38 -9.74
C ASP A 285 18.47 -4.72 -9.63
N ASP A 286 17.80 -4.99 -8.50
CA ASP A 286 17.03 -6.21 -8.29
C ASP A 286 15.69 -6.17 -9.05
N VAL A 287 15.41 -7.26 -9.76
CA VAL A 287 14.22 -7.53 -10.59
C VAL A 287 12.91 -7.34 -9.82
N MET A 288 12.92 -7.36 -8.47
CA MET A 288 11.73 -7.07 -7.68
C MET A 288 11.09 -5.70 -7.99
N TRP A 289 11.87 -4.70 -8.39
CA TRP A 289 11.33 -3.41 -8.86
C TRP A 289 10.74 -3.49 -10.27
N ASP A 290 11.31 -4.33 -11.13
CA ASP A 290 10.84 -4.55 -12.50
C ASP A 290 9.53 -5.37 -12.53
N GLN A 291 9.35 -6.32 -11.61
CA GLN A 291 8.15 -7.16 -11.50
C GLN A 291 6.90 -6.42 -10.98
N TRP A 292 7.07 -5.19 -10.47
CA TRP A 292 5.95 -4.37 -9.99
C TRP A 292 5.28 -3.54 -11.07
N VAL A 293 5.99 -3.29 -12.18
CA VAL A 293 5.48 -2.51 -13.33
C VAL A 293 4.98 -3.45 -14.44
N VAL A 294 5.52 -4.66 -14.53
CA VAL A 294 5.14 -5.64 -15.53
C VAL A 294 4.45 -6.81 -14.84
N SER A 295 3.13 -6.71 -14.64
CA SER A 295 2.32 -7.92 -14.64
C SER A 295 2.30 -8.40 -16.09
N GLU A 296 3.15 -9.35 -16.45
CA GLU A 296 2.99 -10.08 -17.70
C GLU A 296 1.56 -10.63 -17.75
N ALA A 297 0.84 -10.25 -18.81
CA ALA A 297 -0.50 -10.70 -19.14
C ALA A 297 -0.51 -12.17 -19.57
#